data_AF-A0A3D2BQA9-F1
#
_entry.id   AF-A0A3D2BQA9-F1
#
_cell.length_a   1.000
_cell.length_b   1.000
_cell.length_c   1.000
_cell.angle_alpha   90.00
_cell.angle_beta   90.00
_cell.angle_gamma   90.00
#
_symmetry.space_group_name_H-M   'P 1'
#
loop_
_entity.id
_entity.type
_entity.pdbx_description
1 polymer ?
#
loop_
_entity_poly.entity_id
_entity_poly.type
_entity_poly.pdbx_seq_one_letter_code
_entity_poly.pdbx_strand_id
1 'polypeptide(L)'
;MAGTDTLTDIRPGQLRERPYEDKQRKPDDMEAQEGQRRIAVHAAENLGLVDAGIAANRRKLREAVRDVAEGRDPPNIFRHAETNRMIETSCWNTVTAAGESQAAD
;
A
#
# COMPACT_ATOMS: atom_id res chain seq x y z
N MET A 1 13.13 -18.44 -22.10
CA MET A 1 11.83 -17.77 -21.97
C MET A 1 12.11 -16.47 -21.25
N ALA A 2 12.14 -15.34 -21.97
CA ALA A 2 12.52 -14.07 -21.39
C ALA A 2 11.46 -13.68 -20.35
N GLY A 3 11.89 -13.43 -19.11
CA GLY A 3 11.09 -12.74 -18.12
C GLY A 3 11.03 -11.28 -18.54
N THR A 4 9.83 -10.77 -18.84
CA THR A 4 9.69 -9.53 -19.60
C THR A 4 8.93 -8.50 -18.77
N ASP A 5 9.72 -7.69 -18.07
CA ASP A 5 9.37 -6.38 -17.55
C ASP A 5 9.25 -5.37 -18.71
N THR A 6 8.38 -5.65 -19.70
CA THR A 6 8.21 -4.80 -20.90
C THR A 6 6.90 -5.10 -21.64
N LEU A 7 6.17 -4.05 -22.01
CA LEU A 7 5.22 -3.90 -23.14
C LEU A 7 4.70 -5.20 -23.80
N THR A 8 3.88 -6.02 -23.13
CA THR A 8 3.45 -7.34 -23.69
C THR A 8 1.96 -7.67 -23.50
N ASP A 9 1.49 -8.59 -24.36
CA ASP A 9 0.13 -9.14 -24.58
C ASP A 9 -0.60 -9.70 -23.35
N ILE A 10 0.08 -9.79 -22.20
CA ILE A 10 -0.34 -10.57 -21.03
C ILE A 10 -0.67 -9.68 -19.82
N ARG A 11 -0.24 -8.40 -19.83
CA ARG A 11 -0.52 -7.39 -18.78
C ARG A 11 -0.61 -5.97 -19.37
N PRO A 12 -1.64 -5.68 -20.18
CA PRO A 12 -1.81 -4.37 -20.80
C PRO A 12 -2.10 -3.25 -19.77
N GLY A 13 -2.42 -3.57 -18.51
CA GLY A 13 -2.83 -2.60 -17.48
C GLY A 13 -1.77 -1.58 -17.05
N GLN A 14 -0.51 -1.78 -17.42
CA GLN A 14 0.50 -0.71 -17.28
C GLN A 14 0.27 0.44 -18.28
N LEU A 15 -0.47 0.20 -19.36
CA LEU A 15 -0.90 1.24 -20.29
C LEU A 15 -2.15 1.94 -19.74
N ARG A 16 -1.95 3.16 -19.24
CA ARG A 16 -3.03 4.00 -18.67
C ARG A 16 -4.12 4.34 -19.70
N GLU A 17 -3.70 4.56 -20.94
CA GLU A 17 -4.56 4.94 -22.06
C GLU A 17 -4.86 3.72 -22.92
N ARG A 18 -6.09 3.21 -22.76
CA ARG A 18 -6.65 2.09 -23.55
C ARG A 18 -8.09 2.42 -23.91
N PRO A 19 -8.59 2.00 -25.09
CA PRO A 19 -10.00 2.10 -25.42
C PRO A 19 -10.87 1.48 -24.32
N TYR A 20 -12.03 2.09 -24.05
CA TYR A 20 -12.93 1.62 -23.00
C TYR A 20 -13.36 0.17 -23.18
N GLU A 21 -13.65 -0.24 -24.42
CA GLU A 21 -14.02 -1.62 -24.75
C GLU A 21 -12.90 -2.62 -24.41
N ASP A 22 -11.64 -2.25 -24.68
CA ASP A 22 -10.50 -3.11 -24.36
C ASP A 22 -10.29 -3.26 -22.86
N LYS A 23 -10.51 -2.19 -22.08
CA LYS A 23 -10.50 -2.22 -20.61
C LYS A 23 -11.57 -3.17 -20.06
N GLN A 24 -12.77 -3.19 -20.67
CA GLN A 24 -13.82 -4.12 -20.27
C GLN A 24 -13.53 -5.58 -20.64
N ARG A 25 -12.98 -5.82 -21.83
CA ARG A 25 -12.71 -7.19 -22.33
C ARG A 25 -11.47 -7.83 -21.71
N LYS A 26 -10.47 -7.02 -21.35
CA LYS A 26 -9.18 -7.46 -20.80
C LYS A 26 -8.80 -6.56 -19.61
N PRO A 27 -9.54 -6.60 -18.49
CA PRO A 27 -9.25 -5.76 -17.33
C PRO A 27 -7.95 -6.22 -16.65
N ASP A 28 -7.27 -5.28 -16.01
CA ASP A 28 -6.08 -5.51 -15.21
C ASP A 28 -6.22 -4.81 -13.83
N ASP A 29 -5.15 -4.77 -13.04
CA ASP A 29 -5.14 -4.18 -11.69
C ASP A 29 -5.68 -2.74 -11.67
N MET A 30 -5.43 -1.94 -12.71
CA MET A 30 -5.93 -0.58 -12.83
C MET A 30 -7.46 -0.53 -12.87
N GLU A 31 -8.09 -1.32 -13.74
CA GLU A 31 -9.54 -1.37 -13.84
C GLU A 31 -10.18 -1.95 -12.57
N ALA A 32 -9.52 -2.93 -11.94
CA ALA A 32 -9.95 -3.49 -10.67
C ALA A 32 -9.91 -2.43 -9.53
N GLN A 33 -8.90 -1.57 -9.50
CA GLN A 33 -8.77 -0.48 -8.54
C GLN A 33 -9.75 0.67 -8.82
N GLU A 34 -9.82 1.15 -10.07
CA GLU A 34 -10.71 2.25 -10.48
C GLU A 34 -12.20 1.87 -10.30
N GLY A 35 -12.55 0.60 -10.54
CA GLY A 35 -13.88 0.06 -10.32
C GLY A 35 -14.37 0.15 -8.87
N GLN A 36 -13.47 0.33 -7.90
CA GLN A 36 -13.83 0.54 -6.48
C GLN A 36 -14.31 1.96 -6.17
N ARG A 37 -14.35 2.84 -7.19
CA ARG A 37 -14.67 4.28 -7.14
C ARG A 37 -13.47 5.13 -6.70
N ARG A 38 -13.60 6.45 -6.88
CA ARG A 38 -12.58 7.44 -6.44
C ARG A 38 -12.22 7.32 -4.95
N ILE A 39 -13.21 6.95 -4.13
CA ILE A 39 -13.02 6.59 -2.72
C ILE A 39 -13.75 5.28 -2.50
N ALA A 40 -13.02 4.27 -2.02
CA ALA A 40 -13.61 2.98 -1.68
C ALA A 40 -14.65 3.13 -0.57
N VAL A 41 -15.82 2.52 -0.76
CA VAL A 41 -16.88 2.53 0.24
C VAL A 41 -16.75 1.28 1.09
N HIS A 42 -16.06 1.39 2.24
CA HIS A 42 -15.78 0.23 3.09
C HIS A 42 -17.02 -0.53 3.57
N ALA A 43 -18.17 0.16 3.67
CA ALA A 43 -19.44 -0.48 4.03
C ALA A 43 -19.98 -1.46 2.96
N ALA A 44 -19.45 -1.42 1.74
CA ALA A 44 -19.82 -2.33 0.66
C ALA A 44 -18.91 -3.58 0.56
N GLU A 45 -17.88 -3.68 1.40
CA GLU A 45 -16.91 -4.77 1.36
C GLU A 45 -17.28 -5.88 2.35
N ASN A 46 -17.10 -7.13 1.93
CA ASN A 46 -17.27 -8.31 2.77
C ASN A 46 -15.91 -9.00 2.93
N LEU A 47 -15.19 -8.67 4.01
CA LEU A 47 -13.85 -9.22 4.26
C LEU A 47 -13.93 -10.70 4.64
N GLY A 48 -13.19 -11.54 3.92
CA GLY A 48 -13.03 -12.97 4.21
C GLY A 48 -11.83 -13.26 5.11
N LEU A 49 -11.62 -14.55 5.39
CA LEU A 49 -10.49 -15.02 6.21
C LEU A 49 -9.12 -14.59 5.64
N VAL A 50 -8.99 -14.62 4.31
CA VAL A 50 -7.75 -14.25 3.60
C VAL A 50 -7.44 -12.75 3.68
N ASP A 51 -8.42 -11.91 4.05
CA ASP A 51 -8.28 -10.46 4.17
C ASP A 51 -7.83 -10.01 5.57
N ALA A 52 -7.39 -10.94 6.43
CA ALA A 52 -6.95 -10.63 7.79
C ALA A 52 -5.86 -9.54 7.84
N GLY A 53 -4.94 -9.54 6.87
CA GLY A 53 -3.92 -8.49 6.73
C GLY A 53 -4.51 -7.11 6.43
N ILE A 54 -5.54 -7.03 5.58
CA ILE A 54 -6.25 -5.79 5.25
C ILE A 54 -6.99 -5.26 6.48
N ALA A 55 -7.68 -6.13 7.22
CA ALA A 55 -8.35 -5.77 8.46
C ALA A 55 -7.38 -5.20 9.51
N ALA A 56 -6.22 -5.86 9.68
CA ALA A 56 -5.16 -5.40 10.59
C ALA A 56 -4.58 -4.05 10.14
N ASN A 57 -4.29 -3.89 8.85
CA ASN A 57 -3.76 -2.65 8.29
C ASN A 57 -4.74 -1.47 8.50
N ARG A 58 -6.03 -1.68 8.23
CA ARG A 58 -7.07 -0.67 8.45
C ARG A 58 -7.19 -0.25 9.91
N ARG A 59 -7.03 -1.20 10.85
CA ARG A 59 -7.01 -0.89 12.28
C ARG A 59 -5.82 0.01 12.63
N LYS A 60 -4.61 -0.39 12.24
CA LYS A 60 -3.39 0.39 12.49
C LYS A 60 -3.44 1.79 11.88
N LEU A 61 -3.97 1.92 10.67
CA LEU A 61 -4.12 3.22 10.01
C LEU A 61 -5.10 4.12 10.77
N ARG A 62 -6.20 3.58 11.28
CA ARG A 62 -7.14 4.35 12.11
C ARG A 62 -6.52 4.81 13.43
N GLU A 63 -5.71 3.95 14.07
CA GLU A 63 -4.96 4.30 15.28
C GLU A 63 -3.98 5.44 14.98
N ALA A 64 -3.17 5.31 13.93
CA ALA A 64 -2.24 6.35 13.49
C ALA A 64 -2.94 7.69 13.19
N VAL A 65 -4.11 7.68 12.54
CA VAL A 65 -4.90 8.89 12.29
C VAL A 65 -5.37 9.55 13.60
N ARG A 66 -5.74 8.75 14.61
CA ARG A 66 -6.12 9.27 15.93
C ARG A 66 -4.92 9.87 16.66
N ASP A 67 -3.77 9.21 16.61
CA ASP A 67 -2.54 9.74 17.19
C ASP A 67 -2.21 11.12 16.63
N VAL A 68 -2.25 11.27 15.30
CA VAL A 68 -2.07 12.57 14.63
C VAL A 68 -3.10 13.60 15.10
N ALA A 69 -4.37 13.23 15.20
CA ALA A 69 -5.43 14.13 15.64
C ALA A 69 -5.26 14.59 17.10
N GLU A 70 -4.65 13.76 17.94
CA GLU A 70 -4.35 14.03 19.34
C GLU A 70 -2.97 14.69 19.54
N GLY A 71 -2.25 14.98 18.46
CA GLY A 71 -0.92 15.59 18.50
C GLY A 71 0.21 14.63 18.91
N ARG A 72 -0.07 13.32 18.95
CA ARG A 72 0.93 12.27 19.14
C ARG A 72 1.58 11.90 17.80
N ASP A 73 2.69 11.19 17.90
CA ASP A 73 3.38 10.65 16.73
C ASP A 73 2.82 9.28 16.35
N PRO A 74 2.33 9.09 15.11
CA PRO A 74 1.96 7.78 14.64
C PRO A 74 3.21 6.90 14.44
N PRO A 75 3.04 5.57 14.30
CA PRO A 75 4.17 4.67 14.09
C PRO A 75 5.07 5.06 12.91
N ASN A 76 6.38 4.86 13.07
CA ASN A 76 7.42 5.12 12.07
C ASN A 76 7.60 6.61 11.69
N ILE A 77 7.29 7.53 12.59
CA ILE A 77 7.65 8.94 12.44
C ILE A 77 8.99 9.23 13.11
N PHE A 78 9.92 9.79 12.34
CA PHE A 78 11.22 10.25 12.81
C PHE A 78 11.29 11.77 12.65
N ARG A 79 11.08 12.52 13.75
CA ARG A 79 11.11 14.00 13.72
C ARG A 79 12.51 14.58 13.91
N HIS A 80 13.34 13.85 14.65
CA HIS A 80 14.68 14.25 15.03
C HIS A 80 15.67 13.96 13.89
N ALA A 81 16.30 15.00 13.37
CA ALA A 81 17.22 14.86 12.23
C ALA A 81 18.44 13.98 12.59
N GLU A 82 18.85 13.98 13.85
CA GLU A 82 19.94 13.18 14.40
C GLU A 82 19.64 11.67 14.43
N THR A 83 18.37 11.28 14.57
CA THR A 83 17.95 9.87 14.55
C THR A 83 17.38 9.44 13.20
N ASN A 84 16.94 10.38 12.36
CA ASN A 84 16.47 10.13 11.00
C ASN A 84 17.62 9.95 10.01
N ARG A 85 18.41 8.89 10.22
CA ARG A 85 19.50 8.52 9.30
C ARG A 85 19.05 7.39 8.39
N MET A 86 19.27 7.55 7.09
CA MET A 86 19.05 6.48 6.13
C MET A 86 20.07 5.37 6.39
N ILE A 87 19.59 4.14 6.56
CA ILE A 87 20.44 2.95 6.58
C ILE A 87 20.49 2.41 5.16
N GLU A 88 21.67 2.41 4.55
CA GLU A 88 21.85 1.80 3.23
C GLU A 88 21.72 0.28 3.37
N THR A 89 20.76 -0.30 2.65
CA THR A 89 20.56 -1.75 2.57
C THR A 89 20.78 -2.21 1.14
N SER A 90 21.37 -3.40 0.97
CA SER A 90 21.60 -4.01 -0.34
C SER A 90 20.35 -4.67 -0.95
N CYS A 91 19.20 -4.51 -0.30
CA CYS A 91 17.94 -5.12 -0.68
C CYS A 91 16.80 -4.09 -0.65
N TRP A 92 15.85 -4.25 -1.56
CA TRP A 92 14.68 -3.40 -1.78
C TRP A 92 13.62 -3.48 -0.65
N ASN A 93 14.06 -3.69 0.61
CA ASN A 93 13.22 -3.72 1.80
C ASN A 93 13.93 -2.95 2.93
N THR A 94 13.17 -2.19 3.73
CA THR A 94 13.69 -1.48 4.90
C THR A 94 14.03 -2.47 6.02
N VAL A 95 15.27 -2.42 6.51
CA VAL A 95 15.71 -3.17 7.69
C VAL A 95 15.77 -2.21 8.87
N THR A 96 14.98 -2.44 9.92
CA THR A 96 15.08 -1.72 11.20
C THR A 96 15.89 -2.53 12.21
N ALA A 97 16.71 -1.87 13.03
CA ALA A 97 17.50 -2.54 14.06
C ALA A 97 16.59 -3.15 15.15
N ALA A 98 17.00 -4.30 15.70
CA ALA A 98 16.29 -4.92 16.82
C ALA A 98 16.35 -3.99 18.04
N GLY A 99 15.21 -3.47 18.46
CA GLY A 99 15.06 -2.54 19.59
C GLY A 99 14.41 -1.19 19.26
N GLU A 100 14.36 -0.80 17.98
CA GLU A 100 13.73 0.48 17.55
C GLU A 100 12.22 0.35 17.27
N SER A 101 11.68 -0.87 17.25
CA SER A 101 10.28 -1.13 16.84
C SER A 101 9.24 -1.10 17.98
N GLN A 102 9.63 -0.68 19.18
CA GLN A 102 8.68 -0.52 20.30
C GLN A 102 9.06 0.68 21.16
N ALA A 103 8.46 1.83 20.86
CA ALA A 103 8.19 2.87 21.84
C ALA A 103 6.79 3.40 21.56
N ALA A 104 5.80 2.62 22.00
CA ALA A 104 4.47 3.12 22.29
C ALA A 104 4.38 3.12 23.82
N ASP A 105 4.42 4.32 24.40
CA ASP A 105 3.76 4.58 25.68
C ASP A 105 2.26 4.83 25.41
#